data_AF-A0A645GWN7-F1
#
_entry.id   AF-A0A645GWN7-F1
#
_cell.length_a   1.000
_cell.length_b   1.000
_cell.length_c   1.000
_cell.angle_alpha   90.00
_cell.angle_beta   90.00
_cell.angle_gamma   90.00
#
_symmetry.space_group_name_H-M   'P 1'
#
loop_
_entity.id
_entity.type
_entity.pdbx_description
1 polymer ?
#
loop_
_entity_poly.entity_id
_entity_poly.type
_entity_poly.pdbx_seq_one_letter_code
_entity_poly.pdbx_strand_id
1 'polypeptide(L)'
;MRNNLGAAAHLIHGSSEGRFSITYCPGKGAENLTREEIESVGFRWGDIDETMQKYNFQHLKEGFNILPDGEEVYYISSPALGLWAHRDRFEY
;
A
#
# COMPACT_ATOMS: atom_id res chain seq x y z
N MET A 1 25.60 1.67 -6.58
CA MET A 1 24.25 2.16 -7.00
C MET A 1 23.66 1.26 -8.08
N ARG A 2 23.42 -0.04 -7.79
CA ARG A 2 22.88 -1.00 -8.77
C ARG A 2 21.72 -1.87 -8.23
N ASN A 3 21.39 -1.75 -6.95
CA ASN A 3 20.34 -2.57 -6.34
C ASN A 3 18.92 -1.99 -6.44
N ASN A 4 18.76 -0.68 -6.70
CA ASN A 4 17.42 -0.06 -6.67
C ASN A 4 16.67 -0.09 -8.02
N LEU A 5 17.36 -0.44 -9.11
CA LEU A 5 16.71 -0.59 -10.43
C LEU A 5 15.82 -1.84 -10.50
N GLY A 6 16.12 -2.89 -9.74
CA GLY A 6 15.29 -4.11 -9.71
C GLY A 6 13.93 -3.90 -9.04
N ALA A 7 13.90 -3.10 -7.96
CA ALA A 7 12.66 -2.72 -7.29
C ALA A 7 11.80 -1.81 -8.19
N ALA A 8 12.41 -0.81 -8.83
CA ALA A 8 11.74 0.06 -9.80
C ALA A 8 11.16 -0.71 -10.99
N ALA A 9 11.89 -1.71 -11.52
CA ALA A 9 11.41 -2.52 -12.65
C ALA A 9 10.19 -3.40 -12.30
N HIS A 10 10.09 -3.88 -11.05
CA HIS A 10 8.90 -4.64 -10.60
C HIS A 10 7.66 -3.73 -10.43
N LEU A 11 7.88 -2.47 -10.06
CA LEU A 11 6.80 -1.47 -9.90
C LEU A 11 6.22 -1.03 -11.25
N ILE A 12 7.02 -0.98 -12.32
CA ILE A 12 6.56 -0.63 -13.67
C ILE A 12 5.52 -1.63 -14.21
N HIS A 13 5.65 -2.94 -13.92
CA HIS A 13 4.65 -3.94 -14.31
C HIS A 13 3.41 -3.98 -13.40
N GLY A 14 3.49 -3.39 -12.20
CA GLY A 14 2.36 -3.22 -11.27
C GLY A 14 1.63 -1.88 -11.44
N SER A 15 1.95 -1.12 -12.49
CA SER A 15 1.34 0.18 -12.75
C SER A 15 -0.18 0.06 -12.94
N SER A 16 -0.91 1.04 -12.44
CA SER A 16 -2.37 1.08 -12.49
C SER A 16 -2.95 1.29 -13.89
N GLU A 17 -2.09 1.51 -14.91
CA GLU A 17 -2.48 1.93 -16.27
C GLU A 17 -3.39 3.17 -16.23
N GLY A 18 -3.18 4.05 -15.24
CA GLY A 18 -3.99 5.25 -15.03
C GLY A 18 -5.41 5.00 -14.49
N ARG A 19 -5.79 3.76 -14.20
CA ARG A 19 -7.15 3.42 -13.73
C ARG A 19 -7.39 3.74 -12.26
N PHE A 20 -6.33 3.73 -11.46
CA PHE A 20 -6.35 4.08 -10.05
C PHE A 20 -5.02 4.71 -9.65
N SER A 21 -4.96 5.36 -8.49
CA SER A 21 -3.70 5.81 -7.92
C SER A 21 -3.16 4.79 -6.93
N ILE A 22 -1.85 4.58 -6.93
CA ILE A 22 -1.16 3.81 -5.90
C ILE A 22 -0.37 4.81 -5.05
N THR A 23 -0.63 4.83 -3.75
CA THR A 23 0.14 5.61 -2.78
C THR A 23 1.02 4.67 -1.98
N TYR A 24 2.34 4.84 -2.06
CA TYR A 24 3.29 4.09 -1.26
C TYR A 24 3.78 4.95 -0.10
N CYS A 25 3.63 4.42 1.11
CA CYS A 25 4.01 5.10 2.34
C CYS A 25 5.24 4.40 2.94
N PRO A 26 6.47 4.80 2.55
CA PRO A 26 7.67 4.18 3.07
C PRO A 26 7.86 4.46 4.57
N GLY A 27 8.61 3.59 5.25
CA GLY A 27 9.15 3.90 6.58
C GLY A 27 10.09 5.11 6.56
N LYS A 28 10.52 5.56 7.75
CA LYS A 28 11.41 6.72 7.91
C LYS A 28 12.91 6.36 7.91
N GLY A 29 13.25 5.11 7.67
CA GLY A 29 14.64 4.64 7.65
C GLY A 29 15.39 5.17 6.43
N ALA A 30 16.70 5.38 6.56
CA ALA A 30 17.55 5.83 5.45
C ALA A 30 17.67 4.78 4.33
N GLU A 31 17.33 3.53 4.62
CA GLU A 31 17.22 2.42 3.68
C GLU A 31 15.91 2.40 2.90
N ASN A 32 14.90 3.19 3.30
CA ASN A 32 13.63 3.25 2.61
C ASN A 32 13.72 4.10 1.34
N LEU A 33 12.81 3.84 0.40
CA LEU A 33 12.76 4.58 -0.86
C LEU A 33 12.46 6.05 -0.62
N THR A 34 13.18 6.92 -1.35
CA THR A 34 12.91 8.35 -1.31
C THR A 34 11.63 8.68 -2.06
N ARG A 35 11.08 9.88 -1.80
CA ARG A 35 9.93 10.41 -2.53
C ARG A 35 10.20 10.43 -4.04
N GLU A 36 11.36 10.93 -4.44
CA GLU A 36 11.76 11.03 -5.84
C GLU A 36 11.82 9.65 -6.52
N GLU A 37 12.34 8.63 -5.83
CA GLU A 37 12.39 7.27 -6.35
C GLU A 37 10.98 6.68 -6.56
N ILE A 38 10.07 6.91 -5.62
CA ILE A 38 8.68 6.43 -5.68
C ILE A 38 7.89 7.15 -6.77
N GLU A 39 8.00 8.48 -6.84
CA GLU A 39 7.29 9.28 -7.85
C GLU A 39 7.84 9.03 -9.26
N SER A 40 9.14 8.69 -9.40
CA SER A 40 9.75 8.36 -10.70
C SER A 40 9.16 7.13 -11.40
N VAL A 41 8.50 6.24 -10.64
CA VAL A 41 7.85 5.03 -11.15
C VAL A 41 6.33 5.17 -11.26
N GLY A 42 5.80 6.39 -11.11
CA GLY A 42 4.38 6.70 -11.30
C GLY A 42 3.49 6.43 -10.08
N PHE A 43 4.09 6.17 -8.91
CA PHE A 43 3.36 6.03 -7.65
C PHE A 43 3.29 7.39 -6.95
N ARG A 44 2.31 7.57 -6.07
CA ARG A 44 2.28 8.70 -5.15
C ARG A 44 3.07 8.36 -3.91
N TRP A 45 3.84 9.31 -3.39
CA TRP A 45 4.43 9.20 -2.07
C TRP A 45 3.40 9.60 -1.01
N GLY A 46 3.36 8.87 0.10
CA GLY A 46 2.58 9.22 1.28
C GLY A 46 3.43 9.18 2.54
N ASP A 47 3.12 10.06 3.50
CA ASP A 47 3.75 10.01 4.81
C ASP A 47 3.16 8.85 5.63
N ILE A 48 4.01 7.94 6.11
CA ILE A 48 3.56 6.78 6.90
C ILE A 48 2.85 7.21 8.17
N ASP A 49 3.32 8.23 8.89
CA ASP A 49 2.73 8.61 10.18
C ASP A 49 1.34 9.24 9.98
N GLU A 50 1.21 10.11 8.98
CA GLU A 50 -0.09 10.69 8.60
C GLU A 50 -1.09 9.63 8.15
N THR A 51 -0.63 8.66 7.34
CA THR A 51 -1.48 7.58 6.83
C THR A 51 -1.95 6.67 7.95
N MET A 52 -1.06 6.34 8.89
CA MET A 52 -1.37 5.49 10.04
C MET A 52 -2.36 6.18 10.98
N GLN A 53 -2.23 7.50 11.16
CA GLN A 53 -3.18 8.30 11.93
C GLN A 53 -4.56 8.39 11.24
N LYS A 54 -4.59 8.62 9.93
CA LYS A 54 -5.84 8.73 9.17
C LYS A 54 -6.66 7.44 9.22
N TYR A 55 -6.03 6.31 8.89
CA TYR A 55 -6.76 5.04 8.73
C TYR A 55 -6.84 4.22 10.02
N ASN A 56 -5.95 4.42 10.98
CA ASN A 56 -5.92 3.72 12.27
C ASN A 56 -6.26 2.22 12.13
N PHE A 57 -5.50 1.53 11.26
CA PHE A 57 -5.74 0.16 10.79
C PHE A 57 -5.94 -0.89 11.90
N GLN A 58 -5.51 -0.61 13.13
CA GLN A 58 -5.80 -1.46 14.30
C GLN A 58 -7.31 -1.59 14.59
N HIS A 59 -8.11 -0.64 14.11
CA HIS A 59 -9.56 -0.60 14.28
C HIS A 59 -10.33 -0.99 13.01
N LEU A 60 -9.62 -1.22 11.89
CA LEU A 60 -10.22 -1.66 10.64
C LEU A 60 -10.43 -3.17 10.66
N LYS A 61 -11.57 -3.61 10.13
CA LYS A 61 -11.87 -5.03 9.89
C LYS A 61 -11.40 -5.42 8.50
N GLU A 62 -11.02 -6.68 8.28
CA GLU A 62 -10.77 -7.18 6.93
C GLU A 62 -11.99 -6.92 6.02
N GLY A 63 -11.75 -6.40 4.81
CA GLY A 63 -12.79 -6.03 3.86
C GLY A 63 -13.28 -4.59 3.99
N PHE A 64 -14.56 -4.35 3.65
CA PHE A 64 -15.13 -3.00 3.59
C PHE A 64 -15.32 -2.38 4.99
N ASN A 65 -14.93 -1.11 5.12
CA ASN A 65 -15.13 -0.25 6.29
C ASN A 65 -15.62 1.12 5.83
N ILE A 66 -16.39 1.80 6.67
CA ILE A 66 -16.75 3.21 6.50
C ILE A 66 -16.03 4.00 7.60
N LEU A 67 -15.21 4.97 7.19
CA LEU A 67 -14.46 5.83 8.09
C LEU A 67 -15.39 6.88 8.75
N PRO A 68 -14.97 7.54 9.85
CA PRO A 68 -15.78 8.55 10.53
C PRO A 68 -16.17 9.76 9.65
N ASP A 69 -15.41 10.04 8.60
CA ASP A 69 -15.68 11.09 7.61
C ASP A 69 -16.59 10.63 6.45
N GLY A 70 -17.00 9.35 6.44
CA GLY A 70 -17.84 8.74 5.41
C GLY A 70 -17.08 8.12 4.23
N GLU A 71 -15.74 8.13 4.24
CA GLU A 71 -14.94 7.44 3.21
C GLU A 71 -15.12 5.91 3.31
N GLU A 72 -15.41 5.25 2.19
CA GLU A 72 -15.44 3.79 2.10
C GLU A 72 -14.06 3.26 1.72
N VAL A 73 -13.55 2.31 2.51
CA VAL A 73 -12.25 1.68 2.28
C VAL A 73 -12.34 0.16 2.34
N TYR A 74 -11.55 -0.52 1.52
CA TYR A 74 -11.35 -1.97 1.62
C TYR A 74 -9.98 -2.24 2.25
N TYR A 75 -9.96 -2.85 3.44
CA TYR A 75 -8.75 -3.10 4.20
C TYR A 75 -8.29 -4.56 4.05
N ILE A 76 -6.98 -4.73 3.85
CA ILE A 76 -6.30 -6.02 3.76
C ILE A 76 -5.03 -5.92 4.63
N SER A 77 -5.01 -6.60 5.77
CA SER A 77 -3.87 -6.57 6.69
C SER A 77 -2.66 -7.35 6.20
N SER A 78 -2.88 -8.37 5.37
CA SER A 78 -1.84 -9.31 4.92
C SER A 78 -1.88 -9.53 3.40
N PRO A 79 -1.54 -8.51 2.58
CA PRO A 79 -1.66 -8.59 1.12
C PRO A 79 -0.81 -9.70 0.48
N ALA A 80 0.28 -10.10 1.14
CA ALA A 80 1.17 -11.16 0.68
C ALA A 80 0.59 -12.58 0.83
N LEU A 81 -0.43 -12.80 1.69
CA LEU A 81 -1.12 -14.09 1.82
C LEU A 81 -2.05 -14.38 0.62
N GLY A 82 -2.14 -13.43 -0.31
CA GLY A 82 -2.79 -13.57 -1.60
C GLY A 82 -4.23 -13.05 -1.55
N LEU A 83 -4.53 -12.12 -2.48
CA LEU A 83 -5.88 -11.65 -2.81
C LEU A 83 -6.86 -12.78 -3.25
N TRP A 84 -6.34 -14.01 -3.34
CA TRP A 84 -7.01 -15.24 -3.74
C TRP A 84 -7.17 -16.24 -2.58
N ALA A 85 -6.94 -15.81 -1.33
CA ALA A 85 -7.22 -16.64 -0.17
C ALA A 85 -8.75 -16.86 -0.09
N HIS A 86 -9.18 -18.04 -0.55
CA HIS A 86 -10.53 -18.55 -0.38
C HIS A 86 -10.95 -18.43 1.09
N ARG A 87 -12.20 -17.99 1.34
CA ARG A 87 -12.75 -17.71 2.68
C ARG A 87 -12.49 -18.84 3.70
N ASP A 88 -12.44 -20.08 3.21
CA ASP A 88 -12.18 -21.29 4.00
C ASP A 88 -10.78 -21.39 4.63
N ARG A 89 -9.82 -20.52 4.28
CA ARG A 89 -8.47 -20.53 4.86
C ARG A 89 -8.33 -19.73 6.16
N PHE A 90 -9.39 -19.06 6.61
CA PHE A 90 -9.38 -18.20 7.80
C PHE A 90 -10.15 -18.79 9.00
N GLU A 91 -10.58 -20.06 8.94
CA GLU A 91 -11.21 -20.76 10.06
C GLU A 91 -10.14 -21.51 10.88
N TYR A 92 -9.95 -21.12 12.15
CA TYR A 92 -9.27 -21.93 13.18
C TYR A 92 -10.16 -22.00 14.42
#